data_AF-A0A7J3X4T5-F1
#
_entry.id   AF-A0A7J3X4T5-F1
#
_cell.length_a   1.000
_cell.length_b   1.000
_cell.length_c   1.000
_cell.angle_alpha   90.00
_cell.angle_beta   90.00
_cell.angle_gamma   90.00
#
_symmetry.space_group_name_H-M   'P 1'
#
loop_
_entity.id
_entity.type
_entity.pdbx_description
1 polymer ?
#
loop_
_entity_poly.entity_id
_entity_poly.type
_entity_poly.pdbx_seq_one_letter_code
_entity_poly.pdbx_strand_id
1 'polypeptide(L)'
;MAGRGESGHGGVLSPYFELVLVGDIMGQLEPAGLRRLGEARYSYGRAWRYQVEGVRGVYELVEWGVQRSLLKINLPGLPALEFLGPVFLVRYYPHPDEEVFEEFSAREQVLRLSPYFNCGESPYPTLDSAEGELDPTLFNVGTMYILASDLGVVRLGAYSQDRLVSVAEEGVSVSNVLLVPPGGRDRNVPGWALTWRLLERLAGVYR
;
A
#
# COMPACT_ATOMS: atom_id res chain seq x y z
N MET A 1 -39.21 -38.76 -9.58
CA MET A 1 -38.75 -37.64 -10.43
C MET A 1 -38.33 -36.50 -9.51
N ALA A 2 -37.04 -36.25 -9.42
CA ALA A 2 -36.48 -35.11 -8.69
C ALA A 2 -36.50 -33.89 -9.63
N GLY A 3 -37.20 -32.84 -9.24
CA GLY A 3 -37.14 -31.53 -9.88
C GLY A 3 -36.36 -30.57 -9.00
N ARG A 4 -35.12 -30.28 -9.38
CA ARG A 4 -34.33 -29.15 -8.86
C ARG A 4 -34.98 -27.86 -9.35
N GLY A 5 -35.34 -26.97 -8.43
CA GLY A 5 -35.71 -25.59 -8.72
C GLY A 5 -34.62 -24.67 -8.17
N GLU A 6 -34.01 -23.92 -9.07
CA GLU A 6 -32.79 -23.13 -8.93
C GLU A 6 -32.92 -21.99 -7.90
N SER A 7 -31.94 -21.86 -7.01
CA SER A 7 -31.71 -20.67 -6.21
C SER A 7 -30.89 -19.67 -7.03
N GLY A 8 -31.58 -18.72 -7.64
CA GLY A 8 -30.97 -17.55 -8.26
C GLY A 8 -30.39 -16.61 -7.21
N HIS A 9 -29.10 -16.75 -6.88
CA HIS A 9 -28.31 -15.66 -6.31
C HIS A 9 -27.81 -14.77 -7.44
N GLY A 10 -28.71 -13.93 -7.96
CA GLY A 10 -28.35 -12.78 -8.78
C GLY A 10 -27.70 -11.72 -7.91
N GLY A 11 -26.37 -11.71 -7.85
CA GLY A 11 -25.62 -10.55 -7.40
C GLY A 11 -25.89 -9.40 -8.36
N VAL A 12 -26.80 -8.50 -7.99
CA VAL A 12 -27.06 -7.27 -8.74
C VAL A 12 -25.84 -6.38 -8.58
N LEU A 13 -24.92 -6.44 -9.54
CA LEU A 13 -23.93 -5.39 -9.75
C LEU A 13 -24.70 -4.11 -10.07
N SER A 14 -24.55 -3.09 -9.23
CA SER A 14 -25.05 -1.76 -9.52
C SER A 14 -24.36 -1.25 -10.80
N PRO A 15 -25.10 -0.91 -11.87
CA PRO A 15 -24.55 -0.58 -13.18
C PRO A 15 -23.89 0.82 -13.28
N TYR A 16 -23.68 1.51 -12.15
CA TYR A 16 -23.33 2.94 -12.11
C TYR A 16 -21.84 3.26 -11.89
N PHE A 17 -20.97 2.26 -11.85
CA PHE A 17 -19.53 2.50 -11.62
C PHE A 17 -18.73 1.95 -12.79
N GLU A 18 -18.45 2.82 -13.77
CA GLU A 18 -17.38 2.56 -14.72
C GLU A 18 -16.03 2.79 -14.06
N LEU A 19 -15.14 1.81 -14.20
CA LEU A 19 -13.79 1.84 -13.69
C LEU A 19 -12.96 2.79 -14.56
N VAL A 20 -12.98 4.08 -14.26
CA VAL A 20 -12.10 5.04 -14.95
C VAL A 20 -10.65 4.65 -14.71
N LEU A 21 -9.86 4.64 -15.79
CA LEU A 21 -8.45 4.28 -15.78
C LEU A 21 -7.70 5.09 -14.72
N VAL A 22 -7.35 4.41 -13.62
CA VAL A 22 -6.54 4.91 -12.49
C VAL A 22 -5.34 5.73 -12.95
N GLY A 23 -4.73 5.36 -14.07
CA GLY A 23 -3.57 6.06 -14.63
C GLY A 23 -3.82 7.54 -14.91
N ASP A 24 -5.00 7.90 -15.42
CA ASP A 24 -5.33 9.29 -15.73
C ASP A 24 -5.63 10.10 -14.46
N ILE A 25 -6.27 9.47 -13.47
CA ILE A 25 -6.55 10.07 -12.17
C ILE A 25 -5.24 10.31 -11.42
N MET A 26 -4.38 9.31 -11.28
CA MET A 26 -3.09 9.42 -10.58
C MET A 26 -2.11 10.33 -11.33
N GLY A 27 -2.27 10.45 -12.66
CA GLY A 27 -1.48 11.32 -13.53
C GLY A 27 -1.69 12.82 -13.27
N GLN A 28 -2.83 13.21 -12.72
CA GLN A 28 -3.27 14.61 -12.57
C GLN A 28 -3.16 15.16 -11.13
N LEU A 29 -2.60 14.38 -10.18
CA LEU A 29 -2.58 14.74 -8.75
C LEU A 29 -1.28 15.44 -8.34
N GLU A 30 -1.38 16.73 -8.04
CA GLU A 30 -0.44 17.44 -7.16
C GLU A 30 -1.22 18.19 -6.06
N PRO A 31 -1.80 17.48 -5.07
CA PRO A 31 -2.44 18.13 -3.92
C PRO A 31 -1.48 19.07 -3.20
N ALA A 32 -2.02 20.13 -2.59
CA ALA A 32 -1.26 20.91 -1.63
C ALA A 32 -0.68 19.99 -0.54
N GLY A 33 0.64 20.03 -0.37
CA GLY A 33 1.35 19.19 0.60
C GLY A 33 1.61 17.75 0.14
N LEU A 34 1.41 17.40 -1.13
CA LEU A 34 1.85 16.13 -1.72
C LEU A 34 2.61 16.38 -3.03
N ARG A 35 3.88 16.00 -3.05
CA ARG A 35 4.73 16.10 -4.23
C ARG A 35 4.86 14.73 -4.88
N ARG A 36 4.54 14.62 -6.16
CA ARG A 36 4.84 13.41 -6.94
C ARG A 36 6.34 13.37 -7.24
N LEU A 37 6.96 12.22 -7.00
CA LEU A 37 8.40 12.03 -7.23
C LEU A 37 8.69 11.26 -8.51
N GLY A 38 7.77 10.39 -8.94
CA GLY A 38 7.93 9.60 -10.15
C GLY A 38 7.05 8.36 -10.17
N GLU A 39 7.37 7.47 -11.10
CA GLU A 39 6.70 6.19 -11.29
C GLU A 39 7.71 5.05 -11.32
N ALA A 40 7.21 3.84 -11.04
CA ALA A 40 7.93 2.61 -11.30
C ALA A 40 7.01 1.58 -11.97
N ARG A 41 7.63 0.62 -12.66
CA ARG A 41 6.94 -0.54 -13.22
C ARG A 41 7.57 -1.79 -12.62
N TYR A 42 6.75 -2.54 -11.92
CA TYR A 42 7.05 -3.87 -11.40
C TYR A 42 6.38 -4.92 -12.28
N SER A 43 6.86 -6.14 -12.20
CA SER A 43 6.29 -7.34 -12.81
C SER A 43 4.84 -7.57 -12.40
N TYR A 44 4.47 -7.10 -11.20
CA TYR A 44 3.13 -7.23 -10.61
C TYR A 44 2.25 -5.97 -10.71
N GLY A 45 2.76 -4.86 -11.27
CA GLY A 45 1.94 -3.66 -11.45
C GLY A 45 2.73 -2.36 -11.57
N ARG A 46 1.99 -1.27 -11.80
CA ARG A 46 2.55 0.09 -11.79
C ARG A 46 2.62 0.65 -10.38
N ALA A 47 3.54 1.55 -10.14
CA ALA A 47 3.63 2.24 -8.86
C ALA A 47 3.86 3.74 -9.03
N TRP A 48 3.29 4.51 -8.10
CA TRP A 48 3.44 5.96 -8.04
C TRP A 48 4.07 6.38 -6.73
N ARG A 49 5.07 7.23 -6.80
CA ARG A 49 5.86 7.68 -5.64
C ARG A 49 5.48 9.09 -5.26
N TYR A 50 5.27 9.30 -3.98
CA TYR A 50 4.83 10.58 -3.42
C TYR A 50 5.62 10.92 -2.16
N GLN A 51 5.91 12.21 -1.99
CA GLN A 51 6.39 12.76 -0.74
C GLN A 51 5.33 13.67 -0.15
N VAL A 52 4.98 13.42 1.10
CA VAL A 52 4.11 14.30 1.87
C VAL A 52 4.94 15.43 2.45
N GLU A 53 4.47 16.66 2.37
CA GLU A 53 5.14 17.82 2.95
C GLU A 53 5.35 17.65 4.47
N GLY A 54 6.54 18.02 4.94
CA GLY A 54 6.95 17.83 6.33
C GLY A 54 7.33 16.39 6.70
N VAL A 55 7.24 15.45 5.76
CA VAL A 55 7.64 14.05 5.94
C VAL A 55 8.90 13.77 5.13
N ARG A 56 9.92 13.17 5.76
CA ARG A 56 11.20 12.89 5.09
C ARG A 56 11.09 11.66 4.17
N GLY A 57 10.41 10.62 4.64
CA GLY A 57 10.19 9.39 3.89
C GLY A 57 9.24 9.55 2.70
N VAL A 58 9.14 8.48 1.94
CA VAL A 58 8.38 8.43 0.68
C VAL A 58 7.33 7.36 0.72
N TYR A 59 6.16 7.70 0.19
CA TYR A 59 5.10 6.76 -0.06
C TYR A 59 5.21 6.22 -1.48
N GLU A 60 4.91 4.94 -1.63
CA GLU A 60 4.72 4.32 -2.94
C GLU A 60 3.37 3.60 -2.95
N LEU A 61 2.52 3.97 -3.91
CA LEU A 61 1.25 3.32 -4.17
C LEU A 61 1.44 2.33 -5.32
N VAL A 62 1.35 1.05 -5.01
CA VAL A 62 1.58 -0.03 -5.97
C VAL A 62 0.24 -0.61 -6.39
N GLU A 63 -0.09 -0.52 -7.68
CA GLU A 63 -1.22 -1.21 -8.28
C GLU A 63 -1.07 -2.73 -8.07
N TRP A 64 -1.94 -3.32 -7.26
CA TRP A 64 -1.89 -4.74 -6.94
C TRP A 64 -2.98 -5.47 -7.75
N GLY A 65 -2.62 -5.86 -8.97
CA GLY A 65 -3.56 -6.39 -9.97
C GLY A 65 -4.04 -7.84 -9.76
N VAL A 66 -3.53 -8.55 -8.75
CA VAL A 66 -3.74 -10.02 -8.64
C VAL A 66 -5.06 -10.41 -7.96
N GLN A 67 -5.76 -9.45 -7.36
CA GLN A 67 -7.10 -9.71 -6.87
C GLN A 67 -7.99 -8.52 -7.24
N ARG A 68 -9.00 -8.77 -8.08
CA ARG A 68 -10.32 -8.16 -7.87
C ARG A 68 -10.78 -8.64 -6.49
N SER A 69 -10.17 -8.13 -5.43
CA SER A 69 -10.49 -8.52 -4.07
C SER A 69 -11.91 -8.02 -3.86
N LEU A 70 -12.84 -8.95 -3.70
CA LEU A 70 -14.06 -8.71 -2.96
C LEU A 70 -13.64 -8.27 -1.55
N LEU A 71 -13.31 -6.98 -1.40
CA LEU A 71 -13.16 -6.34 -0.12
C LEU A 71 -14.57 -6.28 0.45
N LYS A 72 -14.94 -7.32 1.21
CA LYS A 72 -16.12 -7.30 2.05
C LYS A 72 -15.83 -6.43 3.24
N ILE A 73 -16.15 -5.15 3.10
CA ILE A 73 -16.06 -4.22 4.22
C ILE A 73 -17.31 -4.43 5.07
N ASN A 74 -17.14 -5.16 6.18
CA ASN A 74 -18.17 -5.32 7.21
C ASN A 74 -18.05 -4.18 8.22
N LEU A 75 -18.79 -3.09 7.99
CA LEU A 75 -18.96 -2.03 8.99
C LEU A 75 -20.15 -2.37 9.90
N PRO A 76 -20.03 -2.23 11.23
CA PRO A 76 -21.14 -2.47 12.15
C PRO A 76 -22.36 -1.65 11.76
N GLY A 77 -23.50 -2.31 11.50
CA GLY A 77 -24.77 -1.65 11.15
C GLY A 77 -24.94 -1.27 9.68
N LEU A 78 -24.00 -1.61 8.79
CA LEU A 78 -24.11 -1.39 7.35
C LEU A 78 -24.09 -2.72 6.57
N PRO A 79 -24.77 -2.81 5.42
CA PRO A 79 -24.64 -3.97 4.54
C PRO A 79 -23.19 -4.13 4.09
N ALA A 80 -22.74 -5.38 3.97
CA ALA A 80 -21.40 -5.69 3.45
C ALA A 80 -21.23 -5.05 2.08
N LEU A 81 -20.30 -4.09 1.98
CA LEU A 81 -19.97 -3.52 0.68
C LEU A 81 -19.07 -4.49 -0.05
N GLU A 82 -19.48 -4.92 -1.24
CA GLU A 82 -18.65 -5.72 -2.15
C GLU A 82 -18.04 -4.77 -3.18
N PHE A 83 -16.73 -4.52 -3.07
CA PHE A 83 -16.00 -3.66 -4.01
C PHE A 83 -15.30 -4.51 -5.08
N LEU A 84 -15.41 -4.06 -6.35
CA LEU A 84 -14.68 -4.63 -7.46
C LEU A 84 -13.94 -3.50 -8.17
N GLY A 85 -12.70 -3.25 -7.77
CA GLY A 85 -11.86 -2.25 -8.41
C GLY A 85 -10.39 -2.32 -7.98
N PRO A 86 -9.57 -1.36 -8.43
CA PRO A 86 -8.14 -1.37 -8.22
C PRO A 86 -7.82 -1.24 -6.72
N VAL A 87 -6.99 -2.15 -6.25
CA VAL A 87 -6.44 -2.15 -4.90
C VAL A 87 -4.97 -1.77 -5.01
N PHE A 88 -4.54 -0.86 -4.14
CA PHE A 88 -3.18 -0.38 -4.07
C PHE A 88 -2.54 -0.83 -2.78
N LEU A 89 -1.36 -1.42 -2.83
CA LEU A 89 -0.52 -1.53 -1.64
C LEU A 89 0.07 -0.16 -1.34
N VAL A 90 0.03 0.22 -0.08
CA VAL A 90 0.69 1.42 0.42
C VAL A 90 2.03 0.98 1.01
N ARG A 91 3.11 1.42 0.39
CA ARG A 91 4.45 1.31 0.96
C ARG A 91 4.89 2.63 1.53
N TYR A 92 5.67 2.56 2.60
CA TYR A 92 6.37 3.71 3.15
C TYR A 92 7.86 3.39 3.31
N TYR A 93 8.69 4.16 2.63
CA TYR A 93 10.14 4.14 2.76
C TYR A 93 10.56 5.22 3.77
N PRO A 94 10.69 4.89 5.07
CA PRO A 94 11.10 5.86 6.08
C PRO A 94 12.51 6.39 5.80
N HIS A 95 12.77 7.66 6.07
CA HIS A 95 14.15 8.15 6.16
C HIS A 95 14.81 7.61 7.44
N PRO A 96 16.11 7.27 7.45
CA PRO A 96 16.79 6.73 8.64
C PRO A 96 16.66 7.59 9.90
N ASP A 97 16.69 8.91 9.76
CA ASP A 97 16.49 9.86 10.88
C ASP A 97 15.04 9.97 11.39
N GLU A 98 14.06 9.28 10.79
CA GLU A 98 12.70 9.29 11.33
C GLU A 98 12.57 8.27 12.46
N GLU A 99 11.89 8.65 13.54
CA GLU A 99 11.64 7.74 14.69
C GLU A 99 10.97 6.43 14.29
N VAL A 100 10.12 6.46 13.26
CA VAL A 100 9.41 5.28 12.76
C VAL A 100 10.33 4.27 12.06
N PHE A 101 11.55 4.66 11.65
CA PHE A 101 12.50 3.79 10.95
C PHE A 101 12.83 2.53 11.76
N GLU A 102 13.10 2.71 13.05
CA GLU A 102 13.44 1.64 14.00
C GLU A 102 12.27 0.67 14.27
N GLU A 103 11.06 1.03 13.83
CA GLU A 103 9.87 0.20 13.98
C GLU A 103 9.62 -0.74 12.79
N PHE A 104 10.33 -0.54 11.67
CA PHE A 104 10.34 -1.45 10.51
C PHE A 104 11.17 -2.71 10.80
N SER A 105 11.02 -3.74 9.98
CA SER A 105 11.77 -4.99 10.17
C SER A 105 13.27 -4.77 10.07
N ALA A 106 14.04 -5.60 10.75
CA ALA A 106 15.51 -5.51 10.68
C ALA A 106 16.00 -5.65 9.23
N ARG A 107 15.33 -6.47 8.41
CA ARG A 107 15.63 -6.61 6.98
C ARG A 107 15.35 -5.32 6.20
N GLU A 108 14.25 -4.64 6.48
CA GLU A 108 13.90 -3.37 5.84
C GLU A 108 14.86 -2.26 6.25
N GLN A 109 15.26 -2.21 7.52
CA GLN A 109 16.24 -1.26 8.01
C GLN A 109 17.59 -1.44 7.28
N VAL A 110 18.10 -2.67 7.22
CA VAL A 110 19.34 -2.95 6.47
C VAL A 110 19.19 -2.62 4.99
N LEU A 111 18.08 -3.02 4.37
CA LEU A 111 17.80 -2.74 2.97
C LEU A 111 17.74 -1.23 2.70
N ARG A 112 17.12 -0.45 3.59
CA ARG A 112 17.01 1.01 3.48
C ARG A 112 18.37 1.73 3.57
N LEU A 113 19.33 1.12 4.28
CA LEU A 113 20.71 1.60 4.43
C LEU A 113 21.67 0.98 3.40
N SER A 114 21.17 0.15 2.48
CA SER A 114 21.99 -0.50 1.46
C SER A 114 22.23 0.40 0.24
N PRO A 115 23.14 0.02 -0.67
CA PRO A 115 23.34 0.71 -1.94
C PRO A 115 22.07 0.84 -2.80
N TYR A 116 21.08 -0.04 -2.63
CA TYR A 116 19.79 0.05 -3.34
C TYR A 116 19.00 1.32 -3.00
N PHE A 117 19.36 2.01 -1.93
CA PHE A 117 18.80 3.30 -1.53
C PHE A 117 19.87 4.38 -1.44
N ASN A 118 21.01 4.19 -2.13
CA ASN A 118 22.20 5.01 -2.00
C ASN A 118 22.54 5.28 -0.52
N CYS A 119 22.59 4.20 0.28
CA CYS A 119 22.93 4.24 1.71
C CYS A 119 22.07 5.19 2.55
N GLY A 120 20.77 5.30 2.26
CA GLY A 120 19.85 6.19 2.98
C GLY A 120 19.57 7.52 2.27
N GLU A 121 20.48 7.95 1.39
CA GLU A 121 20.41 9.25 0.71
C GLU A 121 19.30 9.30 -0.35
N SER A 122 19.05 8.19 -1.05
CA SER A 122 17.91 8.12 -1.97
C SER A 122 16.63 7.92 -1.17
N PRO A 123 15.56 8.68 -1.46
CA PRO A 123 14.31 8.58 -0.73
C PRO A 123 13.43 7.40 -1.20
N TYR A 124 13.82 6.69 -2.26
CA TYR A 124 13.15 5.48 -2.79
C TYR A 124 14.19 4.53 -3.43
N PRO A 125 13.87 3.24 -3.64
CA PRO A 125 14.85 2.30 -4.18
C PRO A 125 15.28 2.67 -5.61
N THR A 126 16.58 2.58 -5.88
CA THR A 126 17.25 2.87 -7.17
C THR A 126 17.60 1.59 -7.94
N LEU A 127 16.87 0.50 -7.70
CA LEU A 127 17.05 -0.77 -8.40
C LEU A 127 17.03 -0.54 -9.91
N ASP A 128 18.07 -1.02 -10.59
CA ASP A 128 18.05 -1.12 -12.04
C ASP A 128 17.31 -2.40 -12.47
N SER A 129 16.93 -2.48 -13.74
CA SER A 129 16.16 -3.61 -14.27
C SER A 129 16.90 -4.96 -14.21
N ALA A 130 18.20 -4.97 -13.89
CA ALA A 130 19.01 -6.18 -13.79
C ALA A 130 19.11 -6.72 -12.35
N GLU A 131 19.05 -5.84 -11.35
CA GLU A 131 19.12 -6.18 -9.91
C GLU A 131 17.81 -6.77 -9.35
N GLY A 132 16.72 -6.71 -10.12
CA GLY A 132 15.43 -7.30 -9.76
C GLY A 132 14.48 -6.32 -9.05
N GLU A 133 13.42 -6.85 -8.46
CA GLU A 133 12.37 -6.07 -7.82
C GLU A 133 12.32 -6.34 -6.33
N LEU A 134 11.92 -5.33 -5.53
CA LEU A 134 11.64 -5.56 -4.12
C LEU A 134 10.46 -6.52 -3.96
N ASP A 135 10.62 -7.46 -3.02
CA ASP A 135 9.51 -8.32 -2.60
C ASP A 135 8.30 -7.48 -2.20
N PRO A 136 7.09 -7.85 -2.64
CA PRO A 136 5.94 -6.99 -2.48
C PRO A 136 5.51 -6.70 -1.05
N THR A 137 5.93 -7.53 -0.10
CA THR A 137 5.64 -7.41 1.34
C THR A 137 6.57 -6.44 2.07
N LEU A 138 7.68 -6.05 1.44
CA LEU A 138 8.61 -5.07 1.99
C LEU A 138 8.01 -3.66 1.92
N PHE A 139 8.23 -2.94 3.01
CA PHE A 139 7.78 -1.59 3.31
C PHE A 139 6.27 -1.39 3.28
N ASN A 140 5.48 -2.46 3.20
CA ASN A 140 4.03 -2.37 3.20
C ASN A 140 3.52 -1.89 4.57
N VAL A 141 2.68 -0.86 4.56
CA VAL A 141 2.05 -0.27 5.75
C VAL A 141 0.53 -0.30 5.71
N GLY A 142 -0.06 -0.69 4.58
CA GLY A 142 -1.50 -0.76 4.42
C GLY A 142 -1.92 -0.96 2.96
N THR A 143 -3.23 -0.80 2.76
CA THR A 143 -3.88 -0.97 1.47
C THR A 143 -4.85 0.18 1.23
N MET A 144 -4.94 0.65 -0.02
CA MET A 144 -5.87 1.69 -0.45
C MET A 144 -6.73 1.21 -1.62
N TYR A 145 -7.90 1.81 -1.76
CA TYR A 145 -8.77 1.62 -2.91
C TYR A 145 -9.36 2.94 -3.38
N ILE A 146 -9.59 3.03 -4.68
CA ILE A 146 -10.17 4.20 -5.34
C ILE A 146 -11.42 3.74 -6.06
N LEU A 147 -12.54 4.37 -5.73
CA LEU A 147 -13.82 4.27 -6.40
C LEU A 147 -13.99 5.54 -7.23
N ALA A 148 -13.97 5.38 -8.54
CA ALA A 148 -14.24 6.46 -9.49
C ALA A 148 -15.47 6.10 -10.34
N SER A 149 -16.14 7.12 -10.86
CA SER A 149 -17.10 7.02 -11.95
C SER A 149 -16.68 7.96 -13.07
N ASP A 150 -17.43 7.94 -14.17
CA ASP A 150 -17.37 8.90 -15.28
C ASP A 150 -17.38 10.39 -14.85
N LEU A 151 -17.97 10.70 -13.68
CA LEU A 151 -18.03 12.03 -13.10
C LEU A 151 -16.80 12.39 -12.22
N GLY A 152 -15.86 11.46 -12.03
CA GLY A 152 -14.65 11.66 -11.23
C GLY A 152 -14.50 10.67 -10.07
N VAL A 153 -13.63 10.97 -9.11
CA VAL A 153 -13.44 10.12 -7.92
C VAL A 153 -14.63 10.26 -6.98
N VAL A 154 -15.32 9.14 -6.74
CA VAL A 154 -16.50 9.05 -5.88
C VAL A 154 -16.09 8.76 -4.44
N ARG A 155 -15.07 7.94 -4.23
CA ARG A 155 -14.61 7.56 -2.89
C ARG A 155 -13.16 7.11 -2.89
N LEU A 156 -12.44 7.56 -1.86
CA LEU A 156 -11.17 6.98 -1.45
C LEU A 156 -11.38 6.21 -0.15
N GLY A 157 -10.70 5.09 -0.01
CA GLY A 157 -10.63 4.39 1.27
C GLY A 157 -9.32 3.67 1.45
N ALA A 158 -9.03 3.35 2.71
CA ALA A 158 -7.86 2.59 3.09
C ALA A 158 -8.20 1.58 4.17
N TYR A 159 -7.37 0.54 4.24
CA TYR A 159 -7.40 -0.50 5.25
C TYR A 159 -5.98 -0.72 5.78
N SER A 160 -5.82 -0.62 7.09
CA SER A 160 -4.61 -0.99 7.80
C SER A 160 -4.94 -1.24 9.27
N GLN A 161 -4.11 -2.05 9.92
CA GLN A 161 -4.10 -2.23 11.38
C GLN A 161 -3.48 -1.02 12.09
N ASP A 162 -3.87 -0.80 13.36
CA ASP A 162 -3.26 0.26 14.19
C ASP A 162 -1.73 0.12 14.22
N ARG A 163 -1.25 -1.09 14.52
CA ARG A 163 0.16 -1.47 14.42
C ARG A 163 0.37 -2.74 13.61
N LEU A 164 1.27 -2.70 12.63
CA LEU A 164 1.74 -3.86 11.87
C LEU A 164 2.85 -4.54 12.67
N VAL A 165 2.49 -5.60 13.39
CA VAL A 165 3.41 -6.35 14.23
C VAL A 165 3.79 -7.66 13.54
N SER A 166 5.09 -7.94 13.42
CA SER A 166 5.59 -9.26 13.04
C SER A 166 6.52 -9.80 14.12
N VAL A 167 6.45 -11.11 14.34
CA VAL A 167 7.33 -11.85 15.25
C VAL A 167 8.15 -12.81 14.40
N ALA A 168 9.47 -12.80 14.60
CA ALA A 168 10.37 -13.67 13.87
C ALA A 168 10.47 -15.01 14.60
N GLU A 169 9.75 -16.04 14.14
CA GLU A 169 9.74 -17.36 14.76
C GLU A 169 11.16 -17.95 14.89
N GLU A 170 11.95 -17.89 13.82
CA GLU A 170 13.33 -18.37 13.78
C GLU A 170 14.39 -17.29 14.03
N GLY A 171 13.95 -16.05 14.29
CA GLY A 171 14.81 -14.88 14.34
C GLY A 171 15.14 -14.31 12.97
N VAL A 172 15.83 -13.16 12.95
CA VAL A 172 16.29 -12.48 11.74
C VAL A 172 17.79 -12.35 11.81
N SER A 173 18.48 -13.02 10.88
CA SER A 173 19.91 -12.89 10.69
C SER A 173 20.22 -12.25 9.35
N VAL A 174 21.20 -11.36 9.32
CA VAL A 174 21.75 -10.76 8.10
C VAL A 174 23.27 -10.88 8.15
N SER A 175 23.88 -11.44 7.10
CA SER A 175 25.34 -11.65 7.02
C SER A 175 25.93 -12.35 8.26
N ASN A 176 25.23 -13.37 8.78
CA ASN A 176 25.57 -14.13 9.99
C ASN A 176 25.51 -13.35 11.32
N VAL A 177 24.94 -12.14 11.32
CA VAL A 177 24.66 -11.37 12.54
C VAL A 177 23.18 -11.53 12.89
N LEU A 178 22.88 -12.01 14.09
CA LEU A 178 21.51 -12.11 14.60
C LEU A 178 21.04 -10.72 15.04
N LEU A 179 20.05 -10.17 14.34
CA LEU A 179 19.47 -8.85 14.60
C LEU A 179 18.21 -8.96 15.47
N VAL A 180 17.41 -9.99 15.22
CA VAL A 180 16.21 -10.30 16.02
C VAL A 180 16.31 -11.74 16.48
N PRO A 181 16.23 -12.03 17.79
CA PRO A 181 16.26 -13.40 18.27
C PRO A 181 15.00 -14.17 17.88
N PRO A 182 15.03 -15.51 17.88
CA PRO A 182 13.83 -16.35 17.76
C PRO A 182 12.73 -15.94 18.76
N GLY A 183 11.50 -15.81 18.27
CA GLY A 183 10.35 -15.29 19.04
C GLY A 183 10.40 -13.78 19.30
N GLY A 184 11.43 -13.08 18.82
CA GLY A 184 11.58 -11.63 18.94
C GLY A 184 10.63 -10.88 18.00
N ARG A 185 10.25 -9.66 18.40
CA ARG A 185 9.45 -8.76 17.58
C ARG A 185 10.35 -8.11 16.52
N ASP A 186 10.05 -8.37 15.25
CA ASP A 186 10.81 -7.87 14.10
C ASP A 186 10.22 -6.55 13.59
N ARG A 187 8.89 -6.47 13.45
CA ARG A 187 8.19 -5.25 13.02
C ARG A 187 7.20 -4.77 14.08
N ASN A 188 7.04 -3.46 14.21
CA ASN A 188 5.99 -2.80 15.01
C ASN A 188 5.58 -1.44 14.42
N VAL A 189 5.29 -1.38 13.13
CA VAL A 189 5.05 -0.12 12.39
C VAL A 189 3.65 0.42 12.69
N PRO A 190 3.42 1.75 12.76
CA PRO A 190 2.09 2.31 13.00
C PRO A 190 1.33 2.37 11.65
N GLY A 191 0.82 1.21 11.23
CA GLY A 191 0.27 0.99 9.89
C GLY A 191 -0.83 1.97 9.53
N TRP A 192 -1.83 2.12 10.41
CA TRP A 192 -2.93 3.06 10.20
C TRP A 192 -2.46 4.51 10.17
N ALA A 193 -1.58 4.93 11.09
CA ALA A 193 -1.13 6.31 11.14
C ALA A 193 -0.36 6.71 9.87
N LEU A 194 0.49 5.83 9.34
CA LEU A 194 1.20 6.06 8.08
C LEU A 194 0.26 6.04 6.88
N THR A 195 -0.63 5.04 6.82
CA THR A 195 -1.62 4.92 5.72
C THR A 195 -2.56 6.12 5.69
N TRP A 196 -3.09 6.54 6.85
CA TRP A 196 -4.00 7.66 6.99
C TRP A 196 -3.35 8.97 6.56
N ARG A 197 -2.07 9.19 6.91
CA ARG A 197 -1.35 10.41 6.53
C ARG A 197 -1.33 10.62 5.02
N LEU A 198 -1.12 9.55 4.24
CA LEU A 198 -1.19 9.63 2.79
C LEU A 198 -2.64 9.82 2.30
N LEU A 199 -3.58 9.03 2.83
CA LEU A 199 -4.99 9.11 2.44
C LEU A 199 -5.57 10.51 2.66
N GLU A 200 -5.27 11.15 3.80
CA GLU A 200 -5.75 12.50 4.13
C GLU A 200 -5.30 13.53 3.09
N ARG A 201 -4.04 13.43 2.63
CA ARG A 201 -3.49 14.32 1.59
C ARG A 201 -4.12 14.09 0.23
N LEU A 202 -4.35 12.82 -0.13
CA LEU A 202 -5.04 12.46 -1.38
C LEU A 202 -6.52 12.89 -1.35
N ALA A 203 -7.21 12.70 -0.22
CA ALA A 203 -8.60 13.12 -0.04
C ALA A 203 -8.77 14.64 -0.08
N GLY A 204 -7.75 15.41 0.33
CA GLY A 204 -7.73 16.86 0.19
C GLY A 204 -7.88 17.37 -1.24
N VAL A 205 -7.59 16.54 -2.26
CA VAL A 205 -7.78 16.89 -3.68
C VAL A 205 -9.24 16.87 -4.11
N TYR A 206 -10.04 15.98 -3.52
CA TYR A 206 -11.38 15.64 -4.01
C TYR A 206 -12.51 16.27 -3.18
N ARG A 207 -12.25 17.43 -2.57
CA ARG A 207 -13.25 18.21 -1.83
C ARG A 207 -14.07 19.11 -2.73
#